data_AF-A0AB34PHR1-F1
#
_entry.id   AF-A0AB34PHR1-F1
#
_cell.length_a   1.000
_cell.length_b   1.000
_cell.length_c   1.000
_cell.angle_alpha   90.00
_cell.angle_beta   90.00
_cell.angle_gamma   90.00
#
_symmetry.space_group_name_H-M   'P 1'
#
loop_
_entity.id
_entity.type
_entity.pdbx_description
1 polymer ?
#
loop_
_entity_poly.entity_id
_entity_poly.type
_entity_poly.pdbx_seq_one_letter_code
_entity_poly.pdbx_strand_id
1 'polypeptide(L)'
;MYEDAIWFKKHTKKILPYQSSSTSRPVENSLSGNLRAKIKKCKQSFDHTLLLFLFNVPPYMPKTKEVKQEVDETAIQNAIQDFKSGKFKTIAETARFYGLVPNTLRFRYNGGLPRKLAHTKEQLLSPEQEDEIVNWIVDSDADGHGRSRSDIIAFAELMLGTSESSPKIHESWYDRFKSRHDEIHTVEGRSISSLRAKAVTYEEILKYYRDYDSIVRQHKISHENIFNYDESRFIMGKGKSSRVAVPSYKNRTYVQSTEGRDSCTVIEAISMSGEALVPAVIFKGGSLRTGWFKDDAPDWYYTASKRGFTTNWLSLC
;
A
#
# COMPACT_ATOMS: atom_id res chain seq x y z
N MET A 1 -7.56 -31.95 -23.41
CA MET A 1 -7.57 -32.09 -21.94
C MET A 1 -7.43 -33.54 -21.43
N TYR A 2 -7.70 -34.59 -22.21
CA TYR A 2 -7.50 -35.99 -21.76
C TYR A 2 -6.32 -36.73 -22.41
N GLU A 3 -5.66 -36.15 -23.42
CA GLU A 3 -4.46 -36.76 -24.05
C GLU A 3 -3.13 -36.26 -23.46
N ASP A 4 -3.13 -35.12 -22.77
CA ASP A 4 -1.91 -34.50 -22.23
C ASP A 4 -1.38 -35.19 -20.95
N ALA A 5 -2.24 -35.94 -20.24
CA ALA A 5 -1.87 -36.64 -19.01
C ALA A 5 -1.05 -37.93 -19.27
N ILE A 6 -1.10 -38.50 -20.48
CA ILE A 6 -0.40 -39.75 -20.82
C ILE A 6 1.07 -39.46 -21.21
N TRP A 7 1.39 -38.25 -21.67
CA TRP A 7 2.76 -37.88 -22.04
C TRP A 7 3.69 -37.69 -20.82
N PHE A 8 3.17 -37.12 -19.72
CA PHE A 8 3.94 -36.81 -18.50
C PHE A 8 4.50 -38.06 -17.81
N LYS A 9 3.84 -39.22 -17.96
CA LYS A 9 4.27 -40.49 -17.33
C LYS A 9 5.37 -41.22 -18.11
N LYS A 10 5.63 -40.86 -19.37
CA LYS A 10 6.55 -41.59 -20.27
C LYS A 10 7.98 -41.04 -20.28
N HIS A 11 8.20 -39.80 -19.81
CA HIS A 11 9.50 -39.11 -19.95
C HIS A 11 10.23 -38.77 -18.63
N THR A 12 9.68 -39.10 -17.46
CA THR A 12 10.35 -38.88 -16.16
C THR A 12 11.36 -39.97 -15.75
N LYS A 13 11.58 -41.01 -16.59
CA LYS A 13 12.56 -42.07 -16.31
C LYS A 13 14.03 -41.73 -16.66
N LYS A 14 14.37 -40.46 -16.94
CA LYS A 14 15.73 -40.04 -17.30
C LYS A 14 16.27 -38.83 -16.52
N ILE A 15 15.86 -38.65 -15.27
CA ILE A 15 16.59 -37.78 -14.33
C ILE A 15 17.40 -38.70 -13.41
N LEU A 16 18.71 -38.75 -13.63
CA LEU A 16 19.65 -39.50 -12.79
C LEU A 16 19.66 -38.94 -11.35
N PRO A 17 19.87 -39.78 -10.32
CA PRO A 17 19.90 -39.33 -8.94
C PRO A 17 21.21 -38.58 -8.65
N TYR A 18 21.11 -37.33 -8.19
CA TYR A 18 22.24 -36.59 -7.61
C TYR A 18 22.54 -37.20 -6.23
N GLN A 19 23.66 -37.91 -6.11
CA GLN A 19 24.13 -38.45 -4.83
C GLN A 19 24.79 -37.35 -4.00
N SER A 20 24.31 -37.18 -2.78
CA SER A 20 24.94 -36.39 -1.73
C SER A 20 26.18 -37.09 -1.20
N SER A 21 27.33 -36.40 -1.21
CA SER A 21 28.44 -36.72 -0.31
C SER A 21 29.06 -35.43 0.21
N SER A 22 29.02 -35.31 1.53
CA SER A 22 29.53 -34.21 2.34
C SER A 22 30.99 -34.44 2.72
N THR A 23 31.84 -33.40 2.67
CA THR A 23 32.89 -33.14 3.67
C THR A 23 33.53 -31.74 3.47
N SER A 24 33.35 -30.84 4.46
CA SER A 24 34.26 -29.79 5.02
C SER A 24 35.18 -28.97 4.09
N ARG A 25 35.35 -27.62 4.15
CA ARG A 25 35.32 -26.59 5.23
C ARG A 25 35.41 -25.17 4.58
N PRO A 26 35.26 -24.05 5.34
CA PRO A 26 34.94 -22.72 4.80
C PRO A 26 36.17 -21.89 4.42
N VAL A 27 36.10 -21.16 3.31
CA VAL A 27 37.04 -20.08 2.97
C VAL A 27 36.26 -18.76 2.98
N GLU A 28 36.03 -18.22 4.18
CA GLU A 28 35.90 -16.78 4.35
C GLU A 28 37.31 -16.19 4.40
N ASN A 29 37.68 -15.39 3.39
CA ASN A 29 38.45 -14.14 3.52
C ASN A 29 39.12 -13.75 2.20
N SER A 30 38.43 -12.95 1.37
CA SER A 30 39.00 -11.75 0.74
C SER A 30 37.93 -11.02 -0.07
N LEU A 31 37.04 -10.29 0.62
CA LEU A 31 36.19 -9.30 -0.04
C LEU A 31 36.73 -7.92 0.30
N SER A 32 37.20 -7.19 -0.72
CA SER A 32 37.62 -5.80 -0.56
C SER A 32 36.48 -4.97 0.00
N GLY A 33 36.80 -3.98 0.85
CA GLY A 33 35.81 -3.17 1.58
C GLY A 33 34.74 -2.51 0.70
N ASN A 34 35.02 -2.33 -0.60
CA ASN A 34 34.08 -1.81 -1.58
C ASN A 34 32.98 -2.81 -1.99
N LEU A 35 33.24 -4.13 -1.97
CA LEU A 35 32.22 -5.13 -2.31
C LEU A 35 31.27 -5.38 -1.13
N ARG A 36 31.78 -5.35 0.11
CA ARG A 36 30.90 -5.39 1.31
C ARG A 36 29.97 -4.19 1.37
N ALA A 37 30.45 -3.00 0.99
CA ALA A 37 29.61 -1.80 0.90
C ALA A 37 28.57 -1.87 -0.23
N LYS A 38 28.93 -2.43 -1.40
CA LYS A 38 28.00 -2.64 -2.52
C LYS A 38 26.96 -3.74 -2.25
N ILE A 39 27.32 -4.83 -1.58
CA ILE A 39 26.39 -5.88 -1.14
C ILE A 39 25.43 -5.35 -0.07
N LYS A 40 25.90 -4.49 0.86
CA LYS A 40 25.02 -3.78 1.80
C LYS A 40 24.03 -2.84 1.09
N LYS A 41 24.48 -2.16 0.02
CA LYS A 41 23.65 -1.27 -0.80
C LYS A 41 22.64 -2.02 -1.69
N CYS A 42 22.99 -3.22 -2.17
CA CYS A 42 22.10 -4.10 -2.93
C CYS A 42 21.05 -4.78 -2.03
N LYS A 43 21.43 -5.21 -0.82
CA LYS A 43 20.48 -5.68 0.21
C LYS A 43 19.52 -4.57 0.70
N GLN A 44 19.91 -3.30 0.62
CA GLN A 44 19.04 -2.15 0.90
C GLN A 44 18.10 -1.78 -0.25
N SER A 45 18.30 -2.32 -1.46
CA SER A 45 17.46 -2.03 -2.63
C SER A 45 16.45 -3.13 -2.95
N PHE A 46 16.56 -4.28 -2.29
CA PHE A 46 15.50 -5.28 -2.27
C PHE A 46 14.55 -4.93 -1.13
N ASP A 47 13.43 -4.35 -1.51
CA ASP A 47 12.34 -4.05 -0.60
C ASP A 47 11.70 -5.39 -0.18
N HIS A 48 12.27 -6.03 0.85
CA HIS A 48 11.68 -7.18 1.55
C HIS A 48 10.25 -6.90 2.06
N THR A 49 9.79 -5.65 1.95
CA THR A 49 8.44 -5.18 2.21
C THR A 49 7.41 -5.78 1.24
N LEU A 50 7.74 -6.06 -0.02
CA LEU A 50 6.75 -6.54 -1.01
C LEU A 50 6.31 -8.00 -0.78
N LEU A 51 7.22 -8.87 -0.34
CA LEU A 51 6.95 -10.28 -0.05
C LEU A 51 6.27 -10.50 1.31
N LEU A 52 6.51 -9.63 2.29
CA LEU A 52 5.75 -9.61 3.54
C LEU A 52 4.34 -9.01 3.37
N PHE A 53 4.12 -8.13 2.39
CA PHE A 53 2.83 -7.45 2.17
C PHE A 53 1.70 -8.34 1.64
N LEU A 54 2.00 -9.53 1.07
CA LEU A 54 0.96 -10.42 0.54
C LEU A 54 0.53 -11.52 1.52
N PHE A 55 1.36 -11.87 2.50
CA PHE A 55 1.06 -12.93 3.48
C PHE A 55 1.03 -12.48 4.93
N ASN A 56 1.52 -11.28 5.25
CA ASN A 56 1.43 -10.65 6.56
C ASN A 56 1.11 -9.17 6.37
N VAL A 57 -0.12 -8.85 5.93
CA VAL A 57 -0.70 -7.56 6.30
C VAL A 57 -1.16 -7.74 7.74
N PRO A 58 -0.38 -7.36 8.77
CA PRO A 58 -0.98 -7.14 10.07
C PRO A 58 -2.15 -6.17 9.83
N PRO A 59 -3.33 -6.39 10.43
CA PRO A 59 -4.40 -5.39 10.37
C PRO A 59 -3.74 -4.04 10.62
N TYR A 60 -3.98 -3.08 9.73
CA TYR A 60 -3.48 -1.73 9.90
C TYR A 60 -3.87 -1.28 11.31
N MET A 61 -2.92 -1.39 12.24
CA MET A 61 -3.04 -0.79 13.54
C MET A 61 -2.61 0.64 13.27
N PRO A 62 -3.55 1.60 13.23
CA PRO A 62 -3.16 3.00 13.13
C PRO A 62 -2.12 3.22 14.21
N LYS A 63 -1.05 3.95 13.88
CA LYS A 63 -0.19 4.50 14.94
C LYS A 63 -1.17 5.19 15.88
N THR A 64 -1.31 4.67 17.10
CA THR A 64 -1.95 5.41 18.17
C THR A 64 -1.14 6.68 18.26
N LYS A 65 -1.63 7.76 17.64
CA LYS A 65 -1.34 9.09 18.11
C LYS A 65 -1.57 8.99 19.61
N GLU A 66 -0.64 9.52 20.41
CA GLU A 66 -1.00 9.83 21.79
C GLU A 66 -2.32 10.60 21.69
N VAL A 67 -3.41 9.91 22.02
CA VAL A 67 -4.73 10.50 22.02
C VAL A 67 -4.59 11.51 23.13
N LYS A 68 -4.44 12.79 22.76
CA LYS A 68 -4.56 13.88 23.70
C LYS A 68 -5.88 13.61 24.39
N GLN A 69 -5.82 13.16 25.65
CA GLN A 69 -6.94 12.55 26.35
C GLN A 69 -8.16 13.41 26.08
N GLU A 70 -9.06 12.89 25.22
CA GLU A 70 -10.20 13.67 24.78
C GLU A 70 -11.00 13.93 26.04
N VAL A 71 -11.28 15.20 26.28
CA VAL A 71 -12.00 15.60 27.48
C VAL A 71 -13.39 15.01 27.34
N ASP A 72 -13.71 14.00 28.15
CA ASP A 72 -15.02 13.35 28.14
C ASP A 72 -16.10 14.37 28.54
N GLU A 73 -16.76 14.92 27.52
CA GLU A 73 -17.82 15.92 27.69
C GLU A 73 -19.01 15.34 28.48
N THR A 74 -19.27 14.04 28.37
CA THR A 74 -20.36 13.40 29.10
C THR A 74 -20.06 13.35 30.59
N ALA A 75 -18.82 13.00 30.96
CA ALA A 75 -18.35 13.06 32.35
C ALA A 75 -18.40 14.48 32.92
N ILE A 76 -18.09 15.51 32.11
CA ILE A 76 -18.21 16.90 32.52
C ILE A 76 -19.67 17.29 32.80
N GLN A 77 -20.62 16.93 31.92
CA GLN A 77 -22.02 17.28 32.13
C GLN A 77 -22.60 16.58 33.37
N ASN A 78 -22.27 15.30 33.56
CA ASN A 78 -22.64 14.55 34.76
C ASN A 78 -22.05 15.18 36.02
N ALA A 79 -20.77 15.59 35.99
CA ALA A 79 -20.13 16.29 37.11
C ALA A 79 -20.80 17.63 37.42
N ILE A 80 -21.19 18.40 36.41
CA ILE A 80 -21.94 19.66 36.59
C ILE A 80 -23.31 19.39 37.23
N GLN A 81 -24.02 18.35 36.80
CA GLN A 81 -25.31 17.96 37.35
C GLN A 81 -25.19 17.52 38.81
N ASP A 82 -24.23 16.66 39.12
CA ASP A 82 -23.99 16.17 40.49
C ASP A 82 -23.56 17.31 41.43
N PHE A 83 -22.75 18.25 40.95
CA PHE A 83 -22.41 19.45 41.71
C PHE A 83 -23.64 20.35 41.97
N LYS A 84 -24.48 20.58 40.95
CA LYS A 84 -25.73 21.35 41.09
C LYS A 84 -26.73 20.67 42.03
N SER A 85 -26.76 19.34 42.06
CA SER A 85 -27.62 18.55 42.96
C SER A 85 -27.16 18.57 44.43
N GLY A 86 -26.00 19.16 44.73
CA GLY A 86 -25.45 19.25 46.08
C GLY A 86 -24.77 17.97 46.58
N LYS A 87 -24.54 16.98 45.71
CA LYS A 87 -23.87 15.72 46.06
C LYS A 87 -22.41 15.91 46.49
N PHE A 88 -21.77 16.98 46.02
CA PHE A 88 -20.40 17.34 46.36
C PHE A 88 -20.34 18.79 46.84
N LYS A 89 -19.47 19.08 47.81
CA LYS A 89 -19.39 20.42 48.44
C LYS A 89 -18.58 21.42 47.61
N THR A 90 -17.61 20.93 46.83
CA THR A 90 -16.71 21.80 46.06
C THR A 90 -16.48 21.27 44.64
N ILE A 91 -16.28 22.18 43.69
CA ILE A 91 -15.97 21.83 42.28
C ILE A 91 -14.70 20.97 42.19
N ALA A 92 -13.70 21.22 43.04
CA ALA A 92 -12.45 20.45 43.05
C ALA A 92 -12.64 19.01 43.56
N GLU A 93 -13.56 18.81 44.51
CA GLU A 93 -13.95 17.47 44.98
C GLU A 93 -14.71 16.72 43.89
N THR A 94 -15.71 17.36 43.25
CA THR A 94 -16.43 16.80 42.10
C THR A 94 -15.46 16.42 40.98
N ALA A 95 -14.55 17.31 40.59
CA ALA A 95 -13.60 17.05 39.52
C ALA A 95 -12.71 15.84 39.83
N ARG A 96 -12.21 15.71 41.07
CA ARG A 96 -11.42 14.56 41.50
C ARG A 96 -12.21 13.25 41.46
N PHE A 97 -13.48 13.26 41.85
CA PHE A 97 -14.34 12.07 41.80
C PHE A 97 -14.51 11.56 40.35
N TYR A 98 -14.66 12.47 39.39
CA TYR A 98 -14.81 12.15 37.97
C TYR A 98 -13.48 12.02 37.20
N GLY A 99 -12.32 12.16 37.87
CA GLY A 99 -11.02 12.13 37.19
C GLY A 99 -10.76 13.32 36.25
N LEU A 100 -11.49 14.43 36.44
CA LEU A 100 -11.40 15.65 35.64
C LEU A 100 -10.43 16.67 36.25
N VAL A 101 -9.91 17.56 35.42
CA VAL A 101 -9.12 18.72 35.89
C VAL A 101 -10.06 19.78 36.49
N PRO A 102 -9.84 20.25 37.74
CA PRO A 102 -10.73 21.20 38.41
C PRO A 102 -10.97 22.50 37.63
N ASN A 103 -9.94 23.02 36.97
CA ASN A 103 -10.06 24.24 36.14
C ASN A 103 -10.96 24.00 34.91
N THR A 104 -10.89 22.82 34.29
CA THR A 104 -11.75 22.45 33.16
C THR A 104 -13.20 22.40 33.61
N LEU A 105 -13.51 21.71 34.71
CA LEU A 105 -14.87 21.64 35.25
C LEU A 105 -15.40 23.02 35.63
N ARG A 106 -14.56 23.87 36.27
CA ARG A 106 -14.94 25.24 36.64
C ARG A 106 -15.23 26.11 35.41
N PHE A 107 -14.40 26.02 34.38
CA PHE A 107 -14.62 26.73 33.11
C PHE A 107 -15.95 26.32 32.46
N ARG A 108 -16.24 25.01 32.42
CA ARG A 108 -17.50 24.49 31.85
C ARG A 108 -18.71 24.86 32.69
N TYR A 109 -18.60 24.81 34.02
CA TYR A 109 -19.65 25.26 34.93
C TYR A 109 -20.01 26.74 34.71
N ASN A 110 -19.01 27.58 34.39
CA ASN A 110 -19.20 29.00 34.08
C ASN A 110 -19.71 29.26 32.64
N GLY A 111 -20.12 28.24 31.89
CA GLY A 111 -20.66 28.37 30.53
C GLY A 111 -19.61 28.36 29.42
N GLY A 112 -18.36 28.01 29.72
CA GLY A 112 -17.33 27.82 28.70
C GLY A 112 -17.69 26.68 27.74
N LEU A 113 -17.55 26.92 26.43
CA LEU A 113 -17.87 25.92 25.40
C LEU A 113 -16.70 24.93 25.18
N PRO A 114 -17.00 23.71 24.67
CA PRO A 114 -15.97 22.82 24.15
C PRO A 114 -15.12 23.48 23.09
N ARG A 115 -13.84 23.10 23.01
CA ARG A 115 -12.93 23.60 21.98
C ARG A 115 -13.46 23.37 20.56
N LYS A 116 -14.16 22.24 20.34
CA LYS A 116 -14.84 21.91 19.08
C LYS A 116 -15.99 22.89 18.74
N LEU A 117 -16.68 23.42 19.75
CA LEU A 117 -17.84 24.33 19.60
C LEU A 117 -17.53 25.82 19.78
N ALA A 118 -16.41 26.17 20.43
CA ALA A 118 -16.09 27.54 20.81
C ALA A 118 -15.94 28.49 19.62
N HIS A 119 -15.45 27.98 18.49
CA HIS A 119 -15.19 28.75 17.27
C HIS A 119 -16.17 28.43 16.14
N THR A 120 -17.29 27.74 16.41
CA THR A 120 -18.27 27.39 15.37
C THR A 120 -18.78 28.61 14.61
N LYS A 121 -18.95 29.75 15.29
CA LYS A 121 -19.40 31.01 14.66
C LYS A 121 -18.37 31.65 13.73
N GLU A 122 -17.11 31.23 13.82
CA GLU A 122 -15.99 31.73 13.00
C GLU A 122 -15.63 30.76 11.88
N GLN A 123 -16.33 29.62 11.78
CA GLN A 123 -16.12 28.65 10.72
C GLN A 123 -16.69 29.15 9.40
N LEU A 124 -16.03 28.75 8.31
CA LEU A 124 -16.43 29.11 6.95
C LEU A 124 -17.72 28.40 6.53
N LEU A 125 -17.83 27.13 6.92
CA LEU A 125 -19.01 26.29 6.76
C LEU A 125 -19.60 25.99 8.14
N SER A 126 -20.91 25.79 8.21
CA SER A 126 -21.55 25.34 9.44
C SER A 126 -21.17 23.88 9.74
N PRO A 127 -21.25 23.43 11.01
CA PRO A 127 -21.01 22.03 11.35
C PRO A 127 -21.87 21.07 10.51
N GLU A 128 -23.12 21.43 10.25
CA GLU A 128 -24.04 20.61 9.46
C GLU A 128 -23.58 20.48 7.99
N GLN A 129 -23.00 21.53 7.43
CA GLN A 129 -22.42 21.49 6.09
C GLN A 129 -21.13 20.66 6.06
N GLU A 130 -20.27 20.80 7.08
CA GLU A 130 -19.08 19.97 7.19
C GLU A 130 -19.44 18.48 7.36
N ASP A 131 -20.49 18.16 8.12
CA ASP A 131 -21.02 16.80 8.27
C ASP A 131 -21.55 16.22 6.95
N GLU A 132 -22.19 17.04 6.10
CA GLU A 132 -22.61 16.62 4.75
C GLU A 132 -21.41 16.28 3.86
N ILE A 133 -20.32 17.06 3.94
CA ILE A 133 -19.07 16.76 3.25
C ILE A 133 -18.48 15.44 3.75
N VAL A 134 -18.50 15.19 5.07
CA VAL A 134 -18.02 13.93 5.66
C VAL A 134 -18.85 12.74 5.16
N ASN A 135 -20.17 12.82 5.21
CA ASN A 135 -21.05 11.76 4.71
C ASN A 135 -20.78 11.46 3.22
N TRP A 136 -20.63 12.51 2.40
CA TRP A 136 -20.29 12.34 1.00
C TRP A 136 -18.93 11.65 0.78
N ILE A 137 -17.93 11.93 1.62
CA ILE A 137 -16.63 11.24 1.58
C ILE A 137 -16.80 9.75 1.91
N VAL A 138 -17.54 9.43 2.97
CA VAL A 138 -17.78 8.05 3.44
C VAL A 138 -18.53 7.24 2.38
N ASP A 139 -19.62 7.79 1.84
CA ASP A 139 -20.42 7.11 0.82
C ASP A 139 -19.61 6.91 -0.47
N SER A 140 -18.84 7.92 -0.88
CA SER A 140 -17.98 7.81 -2.07
C SER A 140 -16.89 6.74 -1.90
N ASP A 141 -16.31 6.59 -0.70
CA ASP A 141 -15.32 5.56 -0.42
C ASP A 141 -15.93 4.15 -0.43
N ALA A 142 -17.15 3.98 0.11
CA ALA A 142 -17.89 2.73 0.06
C ALA A 142 -18.13 2.26 -1.38
N ASP A 143 -18.33 3.20 -2.32
CA ASP A 143 -18.44 2.94 -3.76
C ASP A 143 -17.09 2.74 -4.46
N GLY A 144 -15.96 2.77 -3.74
CA GLY A 144 -14.61 2.64 -4.28
C GLY A 144 -14.07 3.93 -4.94
N HIS A 145 -14.69 5.08 -4.66
CA HIS A 145 -14.34 6.39 -5.20
C HIS A 145 -13.85 7.35 -4.11
N GLY A 146 -12.69 7.07 -3.53
CA GLY A 146 -12.06 7.98 -2.57
C GLY A 146 -11.89 9.41 -3.12
N ARG A 147 -12.14 10.41 -2.28
CA ARG A 147 -12.12 11.83 -2.68
C ARG A 147 -10.78 12.49 -2.39
N SER A 148 -10.29 13.25 -3.37
CA SER A 148 -9.06 14.03 -3.21
C SER A 148 -9.30 15.32 -2.41
N ARG A 149 -8.23 15.92 -1.89
CA ARG A 149 -8.29 17.26 -1.26
C ARG A 149 -8.93 18.29 -2.18
N SER A 150 -8.62 18.25 -3.48
CA SER A 150 -9.21 19.15 -4.48
C SER A 150 -10.71 18.95 -4.63
N ASP A 151 -11.19 17.70 -4.65
CA ASP A 151 -12.62 17.42 -4.80
C ASP A 151 -13.40 17.93 -3.58
N ILE A 152 -12.83 17.74 -2.38
CA ILE A 152 -13.43 18.18 -1.11
C ILE A 152 -13.49 19.71 -1.05
N ILE A 153 -12.43 20.41 -1.47
CA ILE A 153 -12.44 21.88 -1.55
C ILE A 153 -13.48 22.36 -2.57
N ALA A 154 -13.55 21.73 -3.74
CA ALA A 154 -14.54 22.10 -4.76
C ALA A 154 -15.99 21.88 -4.29
N PHE A 155 -16.24 20.81 -3.54
CA PHE A 155 -17.55 20.53 -2.97
C PHE A 155 -17.91 21.54 -1.86
N ALA A 156 -16.95 21.90 -1.02
CA ALA A 156 -17.10 22.96 -0.03
C ALA A 156 -17.37 24.33 -0.69
N GLU A 157 -16.69 24.66 -1.80
CA GLU A 157 -16.94 25.87 -2.58
C GLU A 157 -18.35 25.89 -3.17
N LEU A 158 -18.84 24.73 -3.65
CA LEU A 158 -20.20 24.60 -4.15
C LEU A 158 -21.25 24.90 -3.05
N MET A 159 -21.01 24.44 -1.81
CA MET A 159 -21.89 24.70 -0.67
C MET A 159 -21.92 26.17 -0.23
N LEU A 160 -20.81 26.91 -0.42
CA LEU A 160 -20.74 28.34 -0.14
C LEU A 160 -21.50 29.19 -1.18
N GLY A 161 -21.85 28.61 -2.33
CA GLY A 161 -22.53 29.27 -3.42
C GLY A 161 -21.59 30.05 -4.34
N THR A 162 -22.09 30.44 -5.52
CA THR A 162 -21.33 31.07 -6.60
C THR A 162 -21.40 32.60 -6.64
N SER A 163 -21.86 33.27 -5.56
CA SER A 163 -21.92 34.74 -5.54
C SER A 163 -20.52 35.35 -5.54
N GLU A 164 -20.32 36.47 -6.23
CA GLU A 164 -19.03 37.19 -6.30
C GLU A 164 -18.51 37.64 -4.92
N SER A 165 -19.37 37.68 -3.89
CA SER A 165 -18.99 37.97 -2.51
C SER A 165 -18.70 36.74 -1.66
N SER A 166 -18.68 35.53 -2.25
CA SER A 166 -18.47 34.31 -1.48
C SER A 166 -17.01 34.24 -1.00
N PRO A 167 -16.77 34.00 0.29
CA PRO A 167 -15.41 33.90 0.82
C PRO A 167 -14.66 32.75 0.16
N LYS A 168 -13.48 33.04 -0.40
CA LYS A 168 -12.60 32.01 -0.97
C LYS A 168 -12.12 31.07 0.13
N ILE A 169 -12.13 29.78 -0.13
CA ILE A 169 -11.58 28.78 0.79
C ILE A 169 -10.06 28.99 0.89
N HIS A 170 -9.58 29.29 2.09
CA HIS A 170 -8.16 29.42 2.34
C HIS A 170 -7.47 28.05 2.28
N GLU A 171 -6.22 28.00 1.84
CA GLU A 171 -5.47 26.74 1.66
C GLU A 171 -5.44 25.86 2.93
N SER A 172 -5.37 26.48 4.10
CA SER A 172 -5.38 25.80 5.41
C SER A 172 -6.75 25.25 5.84
N TRP A 173 -7.85 25.56 5.13
CA TRP A 173 -9.19 25.16 5.55
C TRP A 173 -9.31 23.64 5.64
N TYR A 174 -8.82 22.93 4.62
CA TYR A 174 -8.84 21.46 4.59
C TYR A 174 -8.16 20.83 5.81
N ASP A 175 -6.99 21.35 6.20
CA ASP A 175 -6.25 20.85 7.35
C ASP A 175 -7.01 21.09 8.66
N ARG A 176 -7.74 22.21 8.76
CA ARG A 176 -8.60 22.52 9.91
C ARG A 176 -9.87 21.65 9.91
N PHE A 177 -10.52 21.46 8.77
CA PHE A 177 -11.67 20.56 8.58
C PHE A 177 -11.31 19.16 9.05
N LYS A 178 -10.21 18.60 8.53
CA LYS A 178 -9.70 17.29 8.95
C LYS A 178 -9.34 17.23 10.45
N SER A 179 -8.89 18.33 11.05
CA SER A 179 -8.62 18.36 12.50
C SER A 179 -9.87 18.38 13.38
N ARG A 180 -11.04 18.67 12.81
CA ARG A 180 -12.34 18.62 13.50
C ARG A 180 -13.01 17.25 13.34
N HIS A 181 -12.77 16.59 12.22
CA HIS A 181 -13.34 15.29 11.84
C HIS A 181 -12.27 14.19 11.90
N ASP A 182 -12.11 13.60 13.08
CA ASP A 182 -11.11 12.54 13.31
C ASP A 182 -11.49 11.20 12.64
N GLU A 183 -12.76 11.06 12.24
CA GLU A 183 -13.31 9.94 11.47
C GLU A 183 -12.73 9.84 10.05
N ILE A 184 -12.24 10.95 9.48
CA ILE A 184 -11.63 10.98 8.15
C ILE A 184 -10.10 11.07 8.23
N HIS A 185 -9.43 10.29 7.39
CA HIS A 185 -7.98 10.36 7.26
C HIS A 185 -7.53 10.24 5.80
N THR A 186 -6.30 10.68 5.55
CA THR A 186 -5.75 10.68 4.19
C THR A 186 -4.80 9.49 4.05
N VAL A 187 -5.05 8.65 3.06
CA VAL A 187 -4.18 7.53 2.68
C VAL A 187 -3.71 7.71 1.25
N GLU A 188 -2.58 7.09 0.91
CA GLU A 188 -2.14 7.02 -0.48
C GLU A 188 -2.98 5.97 -1.21
N GLY A 189 -3.81 6.44 -2.14
CA GLY A 189 -4.62 5.55 -2.97
C GLY A 189 -3.75 4.67 -3.86
N ARG A 190 -4.04 3.37 -3.89
CA ARG A 190 -3.41 2.46 -4.86
C ARG A 190 -4.24 2.43 -6.12
N SER A 191 -3.63 2.74 -7.26
CA SER A 191 -4.32 2.65 -8.54
C SER A 191 -4.50 1.19 -8.93
N ILE A 192 -5.75 0.80 -9.15
CA ILE A 192 -6.12 -0.46 -9.79
C ILE A 192 -6.69 -0.09 -11.16
N SER A 193 -6.38 -0.87 -12.20
CA SER A 193 -6.94 -0.58 -13.52
C SER A 193 -8.46 -0.71 -13.48
N SER A 194 -9.17 0.26 -14.05
CA SER A 194 -10.63 0.29 -14.07
C SER A 194 -11.21 -0.97 -14.75
N LEU A 195 -10.52 -1.50 -15.76
CA LEU A 195 -10.87 -2.78 -16.38
C LEU A 195 -10.78 -3.94 -15.38
N ARG A 196 -9.74 -3.99 -14.53
CA ARG A 196 -9.60 -5.06 -13.51
C ARG A 196 -10.63 -4.93 -12.40
N ALA A 197 -10.98 -3.71 -12.00
CA ALA A 197 -12.05 -3.46 -11.03
C ALA A 197 -13.43 -3.84 -11.57
N LYS A 198 -13.68 -3.65 -12.88
CA LYS A 198 -14.96 -3.97 -13.53
C LYS A 198 -15.08 -5.43 -13.98
N ALA A 199 -13.98 -6.07 -14.33
CA ALA A 199 -13.97 -7.39 -14.95
C ALA A 199 -14.04 -8.54 -13.93
N VAL A 200 -14.06 -8.24 -12.64
CA VAL A 200 -14.03 -9.26 -11.58
C VAL A 200 -15.11 -8.92 -10.55
N THR A 201 -16.15 -9.75 -10.46
CA THR A 201 -17.12 -9.64 -9.37
C THR A 201 -16.66 -10.42 -8.14
N TYR A 202 -17.22 -10.08 -6.99
CA TYR A 202 -16.95 -10.80 -5.74
C TYR A 202 -17.29 -12.30 -5.86
N GLU A 203 -18.38 -12.63 -6.55
CA GLU A 203 -18.82 -14.01 -6.78
C GLU A 203 -17.84 -14.79 -7.64
N GLU A 204 -17.26 -14.15 -8.66
CA GLU A 204 -16.24 -14.77 -9.53
C GLU A 204 -14.97 -15.08 -8.76
N ILE A 205 -14.52 -14.18 -7.87
CA ILE A 205 -13.38 -14.40 -6.98
C ILE A 205 -13.66 -15.59 -6.06
N LEU A 206 -14.83 -15.61 -5.42
CA LEU A 206 -15.21 -16.71 -4.52
C LEU A 206 -15.30 -18.05 -5.26
N LYS A 207 -15.88 -18.05 -6.46
CA LYS A 207 -15.97 -19.25 -7.30
C LYS A 207 -14.57 -19.77 -7.64
N TYR A 208 -13.67 -18.89 -8.06
CA TYR A 208 -12.28 -19.24 -8.37
C TYR A 208 -11.60 -19.93 -7.18
N TYR A 209 -11.67 -19.35 -5.97
CA TYR A 209 -11.01 -19.93 -4.81
C TYR A 209 -11.63 -21.27 -4.36
N ARG A 210 -12.95 -21.44 -4.51
CA ARG A 210 -13.61 -22.73 -4.25
C ARG A 210 -13.15 -23.81 -5.23
N ASP A 211 -13.12 -23.47 -6.52
CA ASP A 211 -12.68 -24.40 -7.57
C ASP A 211 -11.19 -24.76 -7.38
N TYR A 212 -10.36 -23.77 -7.06
CA TYR A 212 -8.95 -23.96 -6.74
C TYR A 212 -8.75 -24.92 -5.56
N ASP A 213 -9.40 -24.68 -4.42
CA ASP A 213 -9.29 -25.54 -3.23
C ASP A 213 -9.80 -26.97 -3.51
N SER A 214 -10.88 -27.10 -4.29
CA SER A 214 -11.39 -28.40 -4.75
C SER A 214 -10.35 -29.18 -5.56
N ILE A 215 -9.71 -28.54 -6.55
CA ILE A 215 -8.68 -29.15 -7.39
C ILE A 215 -7.46 -29.56 -6.56
N VAL A 216 -6.97 -28.67 -5.69
CA VAL A 216 -5.81 -28.94 -4.83
C VAL A 216 -6.07 -30.17 -3.94
N ARG A 217 -7.25 -30.25 -3.33
CA ARG A 217 -7.64 -31.40 -2.48
C ARG A 217 -7.83 -32.69 -3.28
N GLN A 218 -8.54 -32.62 -4.40
CA GLN A 218 -8.83 -33.78 -5.25
C GLN A 218 -7.54 -34.42 -5.76
N HIS A 219 -6.57 -33.61 -6.19
CA HIS A 219 -5.31 -34.08 -6.74
C HIS A 219 -4.19 -34.21 -5.70
N LYS A 220 -4.47 -33.88 -4.43
CA LYS A 220 -3.49 -33.88 -3.32
C LYS A 220 -2.20 -33.15 -3.69
N ILE A 221 -2.35 -31.96 -4.29
CA ILE A 221 -1.21 -31.17 -4.75
C ILE A 221 -0.45 -30.66 -3.52
N SER A 222 0.83 -31.01 -3.43
CA SER A 222 1.71 -30.54 -2.36
C SER A 222 1.99 -29.05 -2.48
N HIS A 223 2.20 -28.37 -1.36
CA HIS A 223 2.48 -26.92 -1.30
C HIS A 223 3.77 -26.55 -2.05
N GLU A 224 4.72 -27.48 -2.14
CA GLU A 224 5.95 -27.32 -2.94
C GLU A 224 5.67 -27.22 -4.45
N ASN A 225 4.53 -27.71 -4.91
CA ASN A 225 4.12 -27.73 -6.31
C ASN A 225 3.08 -26.63 -6.64
N ILE A 226 2.81 -25.73 -5.71
CA ILE A 226 1.89 -24.60 -5.89
C ILE A 226 2.74 -23.34 -5.92
N PHE A 227 2.78 -22.66 -7.06
CA PHE A 227 3.60 -21.48 -7.26
C PHE A 227 2.74 -20.24 -7.47
N ASN A 228 3.09 -19.16 -6.80
CA ASN A 228 2.69 -17.82 -7.24
C ASN A 228 3.73 -17.33 -8.24
N TYR A 229 3.26 -16.85 -9.39
CA TYR A 229 4.09 -16.44 -10.52
C TYR A 229 3.74 -15.00 -10.89
N ASP A 230 4.75 -14.16 -11.10
CA ASP A 230 4.55 -12.78 -11.54
C ASP A 230 5.52 -12.38 -12.66
N GLU A 231 5.06 -11.44 -13.49
CA GLU A 231 5.81 -10.91 -14.64
C GLU A 231 6.09 -9.41 -14.49
N SER A 232 7.38 -9.08 -14.39
CA SER A 232 7.85 -7.70 -14.31
C SER A 232 8.53 -7.29 -15.61
N ARG A 233 8.00 -6.26 -16.26
CA ARG A 233 8.62 -5.69 -17.47
C ARG A 233 9.59 -4.57 -17.11
N PHE A 234 10.83 -4.70 -17.56
CA PHE A 234 11.86 -3.68 -17.46
C PHE A 234 12.11 -3.05 -18.82
N ILE A 235 12.09 -1.72 -18.88
CA ILE A 235 12.41 -0.95 -20.09
C ILE A 235 13.87 -0.50 -19.99
N MET A 236 14.68 -0.92 -20.95
CA MET A 236 16.09 -0.58 -20.99
C MET A 236 16.27 0.92 -21.23
N GLY A 237 17.18 1.55 -20.48
CA GLY A 237 17.43 3.00 -20.59
C GLY A 237 16.43 3.89 -19.85
N LYS A 238 15.36 3.35 -19.26
CA LYS A 238 14.49 4.12 -18.34
C LYS A 238 14.92 3.91 -16.89
N GLY A 239 15.73 4.84 -16.38
CA GLY A 239 15.94 4.99 -14.94
C GLY A 239 14.73 5.64 -14.26
N LYS A 240 14.55 5.39 -12.95
CA LYS A 240 13.67 6.23 -12.11
C LYS A 240 14.22 7.67 -12.13
N SER A 241 13.33 8.67 -11.97
CA SER A 241 13.67 10.09 -11.99
C SER A 241 14.97 10.39 -11.22
N SER A 242 16.01 10.81 -11.93
CA SER A 242 17.28 11.19 -11.32
C SER A 242 17.17 12.59 -10.75
N ARG A 243 17.70 12.82 -9.53
CA ARG A 243 17.88 14.20 -9.02
C ARG A 243 18.82 14.94 -9.97
N VAL A 244 18.32 16.02 -10.57
CA VAL A 244 19.07 16.86 -11.50
C VAL A 244 19.23 18.26 -10.91
N ALA A 245 20.43 18.83 -11.06
CA ALA A 245 20.68 20.22 -10.70
C ALA A 245 20.07 21.13 -11.78
N VAL A 246 19.31 22.14 -11.35
CA VAL A 246 18.65 23.12 -12.23
C VAL A 246 18.91 24.54 -11.72
N PRO A 247 18.87 25.57 -12.58
CA PRO A 247 18.96 26.96 -12.15
C PRO A 247 17.88 27.32 -11.12
N SER A 248 18.21 28.18 -10.16
CA SER A 248 17.35 28.53 -9.01
C SER A 248 15.99 29.13 -9.38
N TYR A 249 15.85 29.72 -10.57
CA TYR A 249 14.60 30.28 -11.07
C TYR A 249 13.70 29.24 -11.77
N LYS A 250 14.14 27.98 -11.91
CA LYS A 250 13.35 26.88 -12.50
C LYS A 250 12.85 25.94 -11.42
N ASN A 251 11.53 25.83 -11.32
CA ASN A 251 10.86 24.88 -10.43
C ASN A 251 10.63 23.50 -11.05
N ARG A 252 10.91 23.35 -12.36
CA ARG A 252 10.83 22.07 -13.08
C ARG A 252 11.82 22.05 -14.25
N THR A 253 12.39 20.88 -14.52
CA THR A 253 13.12 20.61 -15.75
C THR A 253 12.65 19.31 -16.37
N TYR A 254 12.78 19.20 -17.68
CA TYR A 254 12.55 17.95 -18.39
C TYR A 254 13.90 17.27 -18.59
N VAL A 255 14.03 16.05 -18.06
CA VAL A 255 15.15 15.18 -18.41
C VAL A 255 14.69 14.35 -19.59
N GLN A 256 15.43 14.41 -20.69
CA GLN A 256 15.12 13.60 -21.86
C GLN A 256 15.21 12.12 -21.46
N SER A 257 14.08 11.42 -21.48
CA SER A 257 14.10 9.97 -21.31
C SER A 257 14.80 9.37 -22.52
N THR A 258 15.70 8.42 -22.31
CA THR A 258 16.18 7.60 -23.41
C THR A 258 14.98 6.84 -23.96
N GLU A 259 14.64 7.05 -25.23
CA GLU A 259 13.58 6.31 -25.92
C GLU A 259 14.03 4.88 -26.24
N GLY A 260 14.45 4.14 -25.21
CA GLY A 260 14.67 2.71 -25.32
C GLY A 260 13.31 2.02 -25.48
N ARG A 261 13.04 1.50 -26.68
CA ARG A 261 11.90 0.58 -26.93
C ARG A 261 12.22 -0.86 -26.55
N ASP A 262 13.47 -1.13 -26.20
CA ASP A 262 13.91 -2.45 -25.80
C ASP A 262 13.51 -2.71 -24.36
N SER A 263 12.89 -3.85 -24.14
CA SER A 263 12.44 -4.29 -22.84
C SER A 263 12.83 -5.75 -22.65
N CYS A 264 13.04 -6.12 -21.40
CA CYS A 264 13.01 -7.51 -20.99
C CYS A 264 11.84 -7.73 -20.04
N THR A 265 11.35 -8.96 -20.02
CA THR A 265 10.39 -9.43 -19.04
C THR A 265 11.13 -10.37 -18.11
N VAL A 266 11.05 -10.10 -16.82
CA VAL A 266 11.56 -10.98 -15.77
C VAL A 266 10.37 -11.71 -15.17
N ILE A 267 10.54 -13.00 -15.02
CA ILE A 267 9.60 -13.93 -14.45
C ILE A 267 10.19 -14.40 -13.14
N GLU A 268 9.40 -14.27 -12.09
CA GLU A 268 9.73 -14.76 -10.76
C GLU A 268 8.58 -15.62 -10.26
N ALA A 269 8.93 -16.75 -9.64
CA ALA A 269 7.94 -17.65 -9.07
C ALA A 269 8.43 -18.17 -7.72
N ILE A 270 7.51 -18.22 -6.76
CA ILE A 270 7.78 -18.69 -5.40
C ILE A 270 6.72 -19.71 -5.03
N SER A 271 7.16 -20.85 -4.51
CA SER A 271 6.27 -21.91 -4.06
C SER A 271 5.53 -21.49 -2.78
N MET A 272 4.42 -22.15 -2.48
CA MET A 272 3.70 -21.98 -1.23
C MET A 272 4.52 -22.47 -0.02
N SER A 273 5.56 -23.29 -0.22
CA SER A 273 6.55 -23.65 0.81
C SER A 273 7.65 -22.59 1.01
N GLY A 274 7.70 -21.54 0.18
CA GLY A 274 8.66 -20.43 0.27
C GLY A 274 9.92 -20.62 -0.57
N GLU A 275 9.96 -21.61 -1.46
CA GLU A 275 11.08 -21.85 -2.37
C GLU A 275 10.95 -21.00 -3.64
N ALA A 276 11.94 -20.16 -3.91
CA ALA A 276 11.98 -19.36 -5.13
C ALA A 276 12.58 -20.17 -6.29
N LEU A 277 11.89 -20.20 -7.42
CA LEU A 277 12.45 -20.74 -8.66
C LEU A 277 13.52 -19.80 -9.20
N VAL A 278 14.43 -20.37 -9.99
CA VAL A 278 15.42 -19.59 -10.75
C VAL A 278 14.69 -18.59 -11.65
N PRO A 279 14.95 -17.28 -11.55
CA PRO A 279 14.29 -16.29 -12.38
C PRO A 279 14.50 -16.55 -13.87
N ALA A 280 13.49 -16.24 -14.66
CA ALA A 280 13.57 -16.30 -16.11
C ALA A 280 13.56 -14.89 -16.72
N VAL A 281 14.48 -14.60 -17.62
CA VAL A 281 14.60 -13.31 -18.30
C VAL A 281 14.36 -13.50 -19.80
N ILE A 282 13.28 -12.91 -20.29
CA ILE A 282 12.87 -12.94 -21.68
C ILE A 282 13.23 -11.61 -22.34
N PHE A 283 14.16 -11.63 -23.29
CA PHE A 283 14.47 -10.49 -24.12
C PHE A 283 13.53 -10.42 -25.32
N LYS A 284 13.14 -9.21 -25.71
CA LYS A 284 12.45 -9.00 -26.98
C LYS A 284 13.42 -9.23 -28.14
N GLY A 285 13.17 -10.24 -28.97
CA GLY A 285 14.03 -10.56 -30.11
C GLY A 285 13.81 -11.95 -30.68
N GLY A 286 14.58 -12.29 -31.72
CA GLY A 286 14.54 -13.62 -32.33
C GLY A 286 15.46 -14.65 -31.67
N SER A 287 16.57 -14.20 -31.07
CA SER A 287 17.56 -15.04 -30.42
C SER A 287 18.36 -14.24 -29.39
N LEU A 288 18.95 -14.96 -28.44
CA LEU A 288 19.96 -14.40 -27.54
C LEU A 288 21.29 -14.23 -28.27
N ARG A 289 22.00 -13.15 -27.97
CA ARG A 289 23.39 -12.96 -28.42
C ARG A 289 24.33 -13.21 -27.25
N THR A 290 25.35 -14.03 -27.46
CA THR A 290 26.36 -14.37 -26.45
C THR A 290 27.05 -13.12 -25.88
N GLY A 291 27.29 -12.11 -26.71
CA GLY A 291 27.89 -10.83 -26.27
C GLY A 291 27.01 -9.96 -25.37
N TRP A 292 25.77 -10.36 -25.06
CA TRP A 292 24.93 -9.66 -24.08
C TRP A 292 25.25 -10.04 -22.64
N PHE A 293 25.87 -11.20 -22.44
CA PHE A 293 26.20 -11.74 -21.14
C PHE A 293 27.69 -11.55 -20.89
N LYS A 294 28.01 -11.08 -19.69
CA LYS A 294 29.37 -11.07 -19.16
C LYS A 294 29.55 -12.29 -18.26
N ASP A 295 30.80 -12.65 -17.99
CA ASP A 295 31.12 -13.82 -17.14
C ASP A 295 30.59 -13.70 -15.70
N ASP A 296 30.17 -12.50 -15.27
CA ASP A 296 29.54 -12.23 -13.98
C ASP A 296 28.00 -12.24 -14.00
N ALA A 297 27.38 -12.67 -15.12
CA ALA A 297 25.93 -12.82 -15.20
C ALA A 297 25.43 -13.89 -14.20
N PRO A 298 24.33 -13.64 -13.48
CA PRO A 298 23.71 -14.65 -12.64
C PRO A 298 23.32 -15.91 -13.42
N ASP A 299 23.34 -17.06 -12.75
CA ASP A 299 22.86 -18.32 -13.31
C ASP A 299 21.32 -18.36 -13.33
N TRP A 300 20.74 -17.59 -14.26
CA TRP A 300 19.30 -17.47 -14.49
C TRP A 300 18.91 -18.09 -15.82
N TYR A 301 17.62 -18.35 -15.99
CA TYR A 301 17.12 -18.82 -17.28
C TYR A 301 16.96 -17.65 -18.24
N TYR A 302 17.83 -17.55 -19.24
CA TYR A 302 17.74 -16.50 -20.27
C TYR A 302 17.11 -17.04 -21.54
N THR A 303 16.19 -16.28 -22.13
CA THR A 303 15.59 -16.62 -23.43
C THR A 303 15.17 -15.37 -24.21
N ALA A 304 14.76 -15.56 -25.47
CA ALA A 304 14.26 -14.48 -26.33
C ALA A 304 12.92 -14.85 -26.96
N SER A 305 12.02 -13.87 -27.05
CA SER A 305 10.75 -14.03 -27.78
C SER A 305 10.46 -12.82 -28.66
N LYS A 306 9.83 -13.03 -29.82
CA LYS A 306 9.54 -11.95 -30.79
C LYS A 306 8.77 -10.78 -30.16
N ARG A 307 7.91 -11.08 -29.19
CA ARG A 307 7.08 -10.09 -28.49
C ARG A 307 7.72 -9.58 -27.20
N GLY A 308 8.70 -10.28 -26.64
CA GLY A 308 9.31 -9.96 -25.35
C GLY A 308 8.46 -10.39 -24.15
N PHE A 309 7.48 -11.28 -24.37
CA PHE A 309 6.63 -11.87 -23.32
C PHE A 309 6.66 -13.38 -23.40
N THR A 310 6.18 -13.99 -22.32
CA THR A 310 5.90 -15.40 -22.16
C THR A 310 4.93 -15.86 -23.24
N THR A 311 5.18 -17.05 -23.73
CA THR A 311 4.38 -17.74 -24.74
C THR A 311 4.11 -19.15 -24.22
N ASN A 312 3.04 -19.80 -24.71
CA ASN A 312 2.67 -21.14 -24.23
C ASN A 312 3.83 -22.15 -24.28
N TRP A 313 4.76 -22.01 -25.21
CA TRP A 313 5.95 -22.87 -25.30
C TRP A 313 7.04 -22.51 -24.27
N LEU A 314 7.14 -21.25 -23.86
CA LEU A 314 8.07 -20.80 -22.81
C LEU A 314 7.58 -21.17 -21.41
N SER A 315 6.27 -21.30 -21.23
CA SER A 315 5.65 -21.70 -19.94
C SER A 315 5.64 -23.22 -19.70
N LEU A 316 6.14 -24.02 -20.64
CA LEU A 316 6.16 -25.49 -20.57
C LEU A 316 7.56 -26.09 -20.43
N CYS A 317 8.61 -25.25 -20.42
CA CYS A 317 10.01 -25.67 -20.38
C CYS A 317 10.55 -25.79 -18.96
#